data_AF-A0A8T3SYN3-F1
#
_entry.id   AF-A0A8T3SYN3-F1
#
_cell.length_a   1.000
_cell.length_b   1.000
_cell.length_c   1.000
_cell.angle_alpha   90.00
_cell.angle_beta   90.00
_cell.angle_gamma   90.00
#
_symmetry.space_group_name_H-M   'P 1'
#
loop_
_entity.id
_entity.type
_entity.pdbx_description
1 polymer ?
#
loop_
_entity_poly.entity_id
_entity_poly.type
_entity_poly.pdbx_seq_one_letter_code
_entity_poly.pdbx_strand_id
1 'polypeptide(L)'
;MLAAKTAFTTRRVAPDAMAGLITDLGTQPQSGDLVLARVTHLGKHQSLQLVGGRRSQMFIGDEVIVCYGDRYAPDQFEAVVPKNLAPCHLVAGGGVAAQALCWHDSISGATRITPIGLVADKDGKRLNLRDWTLETAAVSAARPFTVAVAGTAMNAGKTATAAYLIKGGIKAGLKVAAAKLTGTGAGGDYWLMIDAGAHPVLDFTDAGFSSTSLISGEQIITIMETLMGHLRAAAVDVVVLEIADGLIQPETAALLASPQFAANVDGMILAAGDALG
;
A
#
# COMPACT_ATOMS: atom_id res chain seq x y z
N MET A 1 -20.32 -11.67 -6.00
CA MET A 1 -18.95 -11.36 -5.50
C MET A 1 -18.00 -12.55 -5.55
N LEU A 2 -18.41 -13.80 -5.23
CA LEU A 2 -17.53 -14.99 -5.15
C LEU A 2 -16.62 -15.28 -6.38
N ALA A 3 -16.93 -14.76 -7.58
CA ALA A 3 -16.12 -14.94 -8.78
C ALA A 3 -15.18 -13.76 -9.11
N ALA A 4 -15.27 -12.64 -8.37
CA ALA A 4 -14.49 -11.45 -8.65
C ALA A 4 -13.03 -11.63 -8.18
N LYS A 5 -12.09 -11.04 -8.94
CA LYS A 5 -10.66 -11.04 -8.58
C LYS A 5 -10.43 -10.06 -7.44
N THR A 6 -9.98 -10.54 -6.27
CA THR A 6 -9.70 -9.71 -5.10
C THR A 6 -8.25 -9.23 -5.08
N ALA A 7 -8.07 -7.91 -5.05
CA ALA A 7 -6.75 -7.30 -5.16
C ALA A 7 -5.94 -7.34 -3.85
N PHE A 8 -4.62 -7.26 -3.98
CA PHE A 8 -3.66 -7.24 -2.87
C PHE A 8 -3.98 -6.21 -1.78
N THR A 9 -4.43 -5.02 -2.15
CA THR A 9 -4.82 -3.96 -1.21
C THR A 9 -5.98 -4.33 -0.29
N THR A 10 -6.76 -5.35 -0.65
CA THR A 10 -7.92 -5.82 0.13
C THR A 10 -7.58 -7.00 1.03
N ARG A 11 -6.30 -7.43 1.10
CA ARG A 11 -5.84 -8.65 1.80
C ARG A 11 -6.20 -8.76 3.28
N ARG A 12 -6.44 -7.63 3.95
CA ARG A 12 -6.80 -7.57 5.36
C ARG A 12 -8.30 -7.80 5.59
N VAL A 13 -9.13 -7.59 4.57
CA VAL A 13 -10.59 -7.72 4.67
C VAL A 13 -10.98 -9.19 4.52
N ALA A 14 -11.67 -9.74 5.52
CA ALA A 14 -12.08 -11.13 5.47
C ALA A 14 -13.14 -11.33 4.36
N PRO A 15 -13.02 -12.38 3.52
CA PRO A 15 -13.93 -12.59 2.40
C PRO A 15 -15.40 -12.76 2.81
N ASP A 16 -15.65 -13.32 3.98
CA ASP A 16 -17.00 -13.53 4.55
C ASP A 16 -17.66 -12.23 5.02
N ALA A 17 -16.89 -11.16 5.27
CA ALA A 17 -17.44 -9.84 5.53
C ALA A 17 -18.03 -9.19 4.27
N MET A 18 -17.63 -9.62 3.06
CA MET A 18 -18.09 -9.05 1.78
C MET A 18 -19.47 -9.59 1.39
N ALA A 19 -20.51 -9.14 2.09
CA ALA A 19 -21.86 -9.74 2.02
C ALA A 19 -22.85 -8.99 1.11
N GLY A 20 -22.62 -7.71 0.83
CA GLY A 20 -23.54 -6.87 0.05
C GLY A 20 -22.86 -5.82 -0.84
N LEU A 21 -23.67 -5.06 -1.56
CA LEU A 21 -23.23 -3.91 -2.36
C LEU A 21 -24.11 -2.69 -2.08
N ILE A 22 -23.49 -1.52 -1.96
CA ILE A 22 -24.15 -0.21 -1.98
C ILE A 22 -24.02 0.34 -3.40
N THR A 23 -25.15 0.42 -4.11
CA THR A 23 -25.19 0.75 -5.55
C THR A 23 -25.73 2.15 -5.84
N ASP A 24 -26.00 2.95 -4.80
CA ASP A 24 -26.41 4.34 -5.01
C ASP A 24 -25.29 5.14 -5.65
N LEU A 25 -25.51 5.58 -6.89
CA LEU A 25 -24.55 6.34 -7.69
C LEU A 25 -24.19 7.70 -7.07
N GLY A 26 -25.04 8.24 -6.20
CA GLY A 26 -24.77 9.46 -5.42
C GLY A 26 -23.80 9.25 -4.25
N THR A 27 -23.48 8.00 -3.91
CA THR A 27 -22.57 7.68 -2.82
C THR A 27 -21.18 8.22 -3.13
N GLN A 28 -20.66 9.06 -2.23
CA GLN A 28 -19.27 9.50 -2.31
C GLN A 28 -18.37 8.43 -1.68
N PRO A 29 -17.44 7.84 -2.45
CA PRO A 29 -16.48 6.91 -1.89
C PRO A 29 -15.47 7.66 -1.02
N GLN A 30 -14.93 6.96 -0.03
CA GLN A 30 -13.84 7.43 0.80
C GLN A 30 -12.57 6.64 0.50
N SER A 31 -11.41 7.22 0.78
CA SER A 31 -10.15 6.48 0.73
C SER A 31 -10.25 5.24 1.64
N GLY A 32 -9.88 4.08 1.09
CA GLY A 32 -10.01 2.78 1.74
C GLY A 32 -11.34 2.06 1.51
N ASP A 33 -12.37 2.69 0.94
CA ASP A 33 -13.63 1.99 0.65
C ASP A 33 -13.40 0.90 -0.39
N LEU A 34 -13.89 -0.31 -0.13
CA LEU A 34 -13.86 -1.39 -1.11
C LEU A 34 -14.94 -1.19 -2.16
N VAL A 35 -14.62 -1.49 -3.41
CA VAL A 35 -15.53 -1.36 -4.54
C VAL A 35 -15.43 -2.60 -5.43
N LEU A 36 -16.60 -3.15 -5.77
CA LEU A 36 -16.73 -4.09 -6.86
C LEU A 36 -16.85 -3.29 -8.15
N ALA A 37 -15.97 -3.54 -9.11
CA ALA A 37 -15.99 -2.84 -10.39
C ALA A 37 -15.80 -3.80 -11.56
N ARG A 38 -16.34 -3.43 -12.72
CA ARG A 38 -16.14 -4.15 -13.98
C ARG A 38 -15.03 -3.50 -14.79
N VAL A 39 -14.11 -4.30 -15.32
CA VAL A 39 -13.08 -3.85 -16.26
C VAL A 39 -13.72 -3.53 -17.60
N THR A 40 -13.60 -2.28 -18.05
CA THR A 40 -14.21 -1.82 -19.31
C THR A 40 -13.17 -1.52 -20.39
N HIS A 41 -11.93 -1.22 -20.02
CA HIS A 41 -10.83 -1.00 -20.95
C HIS A 41 -9.48 -1.32 -20.30
N LEU A 42 -8.58 -1.99 -21.03
CA LEU A 42 -7.23 -2.31 -20.55
C LEU A 42 -6.23 -1.22 -20.96
N GLY A 43 -5.52 -0.66 -19.99
CA GLY A 43 -4.43 0.30 -20.18
C GLY A 43 -3.15 -0.19 -19.50
N LYS A 44 -2.48 0.67 -18.74
CA LYS A 44 -1.21 0.38 -18.05
C LYS A 44 -1.24 -0.88 -17.21
N HIS A 45 -2.27 -1.05 -16.38
CA HIS A 45 -2.40 -2.18 -15.47
C HIS A 45 -3.27 -3.26 -16.11
N GLN A 46 -2.65 -4.16 -16.86
CA GLN A 46 -3.36 -5.26 -17.54
C GLN A 46 -3.56 -6.51 -16.67
N SER A 47 -2.85 -6.58 -15.55
CA SER A 47 -3.00 -7.64 -14.56
C SER A 47 -3.26 -7.03 -13.18
N LEU A 48 -4.00 -7.76 -12.36
CA LEU A 48 -4.29 -7.44 -10.97
C LEU A 48 -3.40 -8.31 -10.07
N GLN A 49 -2.75 -7.70 -9.09
CA GLN A 49 -2.03 -8.43 -8.05
C GLN A 49 -3.07 -8.94 -7.05
N LEU A 50 -3.18 -10.26 -6.92
CA LEU A 50 -4.13 -10.89 -6.01
C LEU A 50 -3.60 -10.92 -4.57
N VAL A 51 -4.49 -11.15 -3.62
CA VAL A 51 -4.16 -11.34 -2.18
C VAL A 51 -3.06 -12.37 -1.97
N GLY A 52 -3.09 -13.49 -2.69
CA GLY A 52 -2.07 -14.55 -2.62
C GLY A 52 -0.78 -14.27 -3.42
N GLY A 53 -0.54 -13.03 -3.86
CA GLY A 53 0.68 -12.61 -4.57
C GLY A 53 0.72 -12.93 -6.06
N ARG A 54 -0.13 -13.85 -6.54
CA ARG A 54 -0.27 -14.11 -7.98
C ARG A 54 -0.70 -12.85 -8.73
N ARG A 55 -0.03 -12.54 -9.85
CA ARG A 55 -0.51 -11.59 -10.85
C ARG A 55 -1.50 -12.27 -11.79
N SER A 56 -2.75 -11.87 -11.74
CA SER A 56 -3.81 -12.38 -12.61
C SER A 56 -4.03 -11.45 -13.78
N GLN A 57 -3.87 -11.94 -15.01
CA GLN A 57 -4.28 -11.20 -16.20
C GLN A 57 -5.76 -10.80 -16.10
N MET A 58 -6.08 -9.57 -16.48
CA MET A 58 -7.45 -9.08 -16.58
C MET A 58 -7.91 -9.09 -18.05
N PHE A 59 -9.20 -9.31 -18.23
CA PHE A 59 -9.91 -9.22 -19.50
C PHE A 59 -11.07 -8.22 -19.35
N ILE A 60 -11.47 -7.61 -20.46
CA ILE A 60 -12.65 -6.75 -20.47
C ILE A 60 -13.87 -7.59 -20.07
N GLY A 61 -14.69 -7.05 -19.16
CA GLY A 61 -15.83 -7.73 -18.57
C GLY A 61 -15.54 -8.40 -17.23
N ASP A 62 -14.27 -8.60 -16.86
CA ASP A 62 -13.91 -9.13 -15.54
C ASP A 62 -14.44 -8.24 -14.42
N GLU A 63 -14.85 -8.87 -13.33
CA GLU A 63 -15.17 -8.19 -12.07
C GLU A 63 -13.98 -8.25 -11.13
N VAL A 64 -13.65 -7.11 -10.53
CA VAL A 64 -12.53 -6.94 -9.60
C VAL A 64 -13.03 -6.29 -8.31
N ILE A 65 -12.48 -6.74 -7.18
CA ILE A 65 -12.64 -6.10 -5.88
C ILE A 65 -11.33 -5.39 -5.56
N VAL A 66 -11.41 -4.06 -5.51
CA VAL A 66 -10.31 -3.12 -5.28
C VAL A 66 -10.74 -2.11 -4.22
N CYS A 67 -9.84 -1.23 -3.80
CA CYS A 67 -10.19 -0.15 -2.86
C CYS A 67 -9.94 1.23 -3.50
N TYR A 68 -10.69 2.24 -3.05
CA TYR A 68 -10.41 3.63 -3.42
C TYR A 68 -9.17 4.17 -2.69
N GLY A 69 -8.41 5.04 -3.35
CA GLY A 69 -7.29 5.73 -2.72
C GLY A 69 -6.64 6.77 -3.63
N ASP A 70 -6.18 7.85 -3.04
CA ASP A 70 -5.41 8.88 -3.73
C ASP A 70 -4.03 8.33 -4.14
N ARG A 71 -3.48 8.83 -5.25
CA ARG A 71 -2.19 8.39 -5.74
C ARG A 71 -1.41 9.57 -6.29
N TYR A 72 -0.17 9.70 -5.85
CA TYR A 72 0.81 10.56 -6.47
C TYR A 72 2.07 9.75 -6.81
N ALA A 73 2.28 9.47 -8.10
CA ALA A 73 3.44 8.74 -8.58
C ALA A 73 3.93 9.38 -9.88
N PRO A 74 5.04 10.15 -9.86
CA PRO A 74 5.50 10.95 -10.99
C PRO A 74 5.69 10.18 -12.30
N ASP A 75 6.31 8.99 -12.26
CA ASP A 75 6.48 8.14 -13.46
C ASP A 75 5.21 7.34 -13.82
N GLN A 76 4.10 7.57 -13.10
CA GLN A 76 2.83 6.89 -13.34
C GLN A 76 1.64 7.84 -13.36
N PHE A 77 0.89 7.92 -12.28
CA PHE A 77 -0.41 8.58 -12.22
C PHE A 77 -0.44 9.58 -11.07
N GLU A 78 -1.06 10.72 -11.32
CA GLU A 78 -1.67 11.55 -10.28
C GLU A 78 -3.17 11.29 -10.31
N ALA A 79 -3.75 10.95 -9.16
CA ALA A 79 -5.14 10.55 -9.07
C ALA A 79 -5.72 10.85 -7.69
N VAL A 80 -7.02 11.11 -7.67
CA VAL A 80 -7.77 11.41 -6.45
C VAL A 80 -8.99 10.51 -6.32
N VAL A 81 -9.45 10.27 -5.09
CA VAL A 81 -10.72 9.58 -4.84
C VAL A 81 -11.86 10.38 -5.50
N PRO A 82 -12.69 9.76 -6.36
CA PRO A 82 -13.76 10.47 -7.06
C PRO A 82 -14.88 10.89 -6.09
N LYS A 83 -15.68 11.87 -6.51
CA LYS A 83 -16.81 12.40 -5.71
C LYS A 83 -18.09 11.54 -5.78
N ASN A 84 -18.09 10.48 -6.57
CA ASN A 84 -19.22 9.58 -6.77
C ASN A 84 -18.74 8.25 -7.37
N LEU A 85 -19.67 7.31 -7.61
CA LEU A 85 -19.37 6.00 -8.20
C LEU A 85 -19.35 6.00 -9.74
N ALA A 86 -19.03 7.13 -10.38
CA ALA A 86 -18.85 7.18 -11.83
C ALA A 86 -17.66 6.30 -12.29
N PRO A 87 -17.61 5.93 -13.59
CA PRO A 87 -16.46 5.23 -14.16
C PRO A 87 -15.14 5.93 -13.82
N CYS A 88 -14.16 5.15 -13.40
CA CYS A 88 -12.87 5.63 -12.93
C CYS A 88 -11.74 4.74 -13.45
N HIS A 89 -10.57 4.82 -12.83
CA HIS A 89 -9.36 4.18 -13.31
C HIS A 89 -8.78 3.27 -12.24
N LEU A 90 -8.24 2.13 -12.66
CA LEU A 90 -7.32 1.37 -11.84
C LEU A 90 -5.97 2.07 -11.92
N VAL A 91 -5.60 2.79 -10.86
CA VAL A 91 -4.39 3.60 -10.85
C VAL A 91 -3.20 2.84 -10.32
N ALA A 92 -3.36 1.76 -9.55
CA ALA A 92 -2.27 0.86 -9.17
C ALA A 92 -2.67 -0.62 -9.33
N GLY A 93 -1.77 -1.44 -9.88
CA GLY A 93 -2.00 -2.87 -10.09
C GLY A 93 -2.18 -3.70 -8.81
N GLY A 94 -1.87 -3.13 -7.64
CA GLY A 94 -2.22 -3.69 -6.33
C GLY A 94 -3.72 -3.63 -6.00
N GLY A 95 -4.51 -2.90 -6.79
CA GLY A 95 -5.94 -2.73 -6.58
C GLY A 95 -6.33 -1.37 -6.00
N VAL A 96 -5.79 -0.28 -6.55
CA VAL A 96 -6.22 1.08 -6.15
C VAL A 96 -7.03 1.71 -7.27
N ALA A 97 -8.28 2.04 -6.98
CA ALA A 97 -9.21 2.74 -7.86
C ALA A 97 -9.23 4.24 -7.55
N ALA A 98 -9.20 5.08 -8.58
CA ALA A 98 -9.25 6.53 -8.43
C ALA A 98 -9.63 7.22 -9.75
N GLN A 99 -9.96 8.51 -9.67
CA GLN A 99 -9.99 9.38 -10.84
C GLN A 99 -8.56 9.85 -11.15
N ALA A 100 -7.94 9.28 -12.19
CA ALA A 100 -6.69 9.81 -12.73
C ALA A 100 -6.91 11.23 -13.27
N LEU A 101 -6.10 12.17 -12.81
CA LEU A 101 -6.07 13.57 -13.23
C LEU A 101 -5.07 13.76 -14.37
N CYS A 102 -3.88 13.18 -14.21
CA CYS A 102 -2.85 13.13 -15.24
C CYS A 102 -2.01 11.85 -15.12
N TRP A 103 -1.18 11.57 -16.12
CA TRP A 103 -0.19 10.49 -16.09
C TRP A 103 1.01 10.84 -16.95
N HIS A 104 2.13 10.18 -16.67
CA HIS A 104 3.37 10.34 -17.40
C HIS A 104 3.21 9.98 -18.89
N ASP A 105 3.87 10.71 -19.80
CA ASP A 105 3.75 10.55 -21.26
C ASP A 105 4.12 9.15 -21.78
N SER A 106 4.96 8.42 -21.04
CA SER A 106 5.31 7.02 -21.34
C SER A 106 4.16 6.03 -21.11
N ILE A 107 3.04 6.48 -20.53
CA ILE A 107 1.84 5.67 -20.30
C ILE A 107 0.79 6.01 -21.35
N SER A 108 0.45 5.00 -22.16
CA SER A 108 -0.57 5.13 -23.23
C SER A 108 -2.00 5.34 -22.70
N GLY A 109 -2.25 5.05 -21.42
CA GLY A 109 -3.51 5.30 -20.74
C GLY A 109 -3.73 4.40 -19.53
N ALA A 110 -4.65 4.80 -18.64
CA ALA A 110 -5.04 3.99 -17.50
C ALA A 110 -6.06 2.88 -17.87
N THR A 111 -6.01 1.76 -17.16
CA THR A 111 -7.09 0.76 -17.20
C THR A 111 -8.36 1.37 -16.63
N ARG A 112 -9.47 1.31 -17.38
CA ARG A 112 -10.76 1.87 -16.96
C ARG A 112 -11.61 0.80 -16.32
N ILE A 113 -12.25 1.18 -15.23
CA ILE A 113 -13.17 0.33 -14.48
C ILE A 113 -14.46 1.11 -14.23
N THR A 114 -15.59 0.41 -14.27
CA THR A 114 -16.89 0.97 -13.92
C THR A 114 -17.33 0.37 -12.59
N PRO A 115 -17.45 1.17 -11.52
CA PRO A 115 -18.00 0.71 -10.25
C PRO A 115 -19.39 0.09 -10.45
N ILE A 116 -19.60 -1.09 -9.84
CA ILE A 116 -20.91 -1.73 -9.70
C ILE A 116 -21.53 -1.30 -8.37
N GLY A 117 -20.72 -1.20 -7.32
CA GLY A 117 -21.13 -0.69 -6.01
C GLY A 117 -19.99 -0.78 -4.99
N LEU A 118 -20.11 -0.05 -3.89
CA LEU A 118 -19.22 -0.25 -2.74
C LEU A 118 -19.52 -1.58 -2.09
N VAL A 119 -18.49 -2.30 -1.65
CA VAL A 119 -18.67 -3.55 -0.91
C VAL A 119 -19.18 -3.22 0.49
N ALA A 120 -20.18 -3.97 0.94
CA ALA A 120 -20.81 -3.79 2.25
C ALA A 120 -20.85 -5.10 3.05
N ASP A 121 -20.97 -4.97 4.36
CA ASP A 121 -21.25 -6.08 5.26
C ASP A 121 -22.72 -6.53 5.20
N LYS A 122 -23.05 -7.53 6.03
CA LYS A 122 -24.39 -8.11 6.12
C LYS A 122 -25.46 -7.12 6.60
N ASP A 123 -25.04 -6.04 7.27
CA ASP A 123 -25.91 -5.02 7.85
C ASP A 123 -26.02 -3.81 6.90
N GLY A 124 -25.40 -3.88 5.71
CA GLY A 124 -25.41 -2.83 4.69
C GLY A 124 -24.43 -1.69 4.97
N LYS A 125 -23.51 -1.83 5.92
CA LYS A 125 -22.45 -0.85 6.16
C LYS A 125 -21.31 -1.06 5.16
N ARG A 126 -20.80 0.01 4.55
CA ARG A 126 -19.64 -0.06 3.64
C ARG A 126 -18.42 -0.66 4.36
N LEU A 127 -17.65 -1.48 3.64
CA LEU A 127 -16.36 -1.96 4.10
C LEU A 127 -15.26 -0.98 3.72
N ASN A 128 -14.49 -0.55 4.71
CA ASN A 128 -13.34 0.33 4.54
C ASN A 128 -12.10 -0.31 5.16
N LEU A 129 -10.94 -0.20 4.52
CA LEU A 129 -9.67 -0.75 5.02
C LEU A 129 -9.34 -0.31 6.45
N ARG A 130 -9.77 0.88 6.89
CA ARG A 130 -9.54 1.38 8.26
C ARG A 130 -10.18 0.51 9.34
N ASP A 131 -11.29 -0.16 9.02
CA ASP A 131 -11.97 -1.08 9.94
C ASP A 131 -11.18 -2.41 10.11
N TRP A 132 -10.11 -2.62 9.33
CA TRP A 132 -9.31 -3.85 9.27
C TRP A 132 -7.83 -3.61 9.59
N THR A 133 -7.53 -2.48 10.20
CA THR A 133 -6.19 -2.17 10.72
C THR A 133 -5.74 -3.25 11.69
N LEU A 134 -4.43 -3.49 11.76
CA LEU A 134 -3.86 -4.30 12.82
C LEU A 134 -4.19 -3.69 14.19
N GLU A 135 -4.66 -4.52 15.11
CA GLU A 135 -4.94 -4.10 16.49
C GLU A 135 -3.66 -3.63 17.19
N THR A 136 -3.77 -2.83 18.24
CA THR A 136 -2.59 -2.39 19.00
C THR A 136 -1.85 -3.60 19.58
N ALA A 137 -0.59 -3.79 19.19
CA ALA A 137 0.23 -4.87 19.71
C ALA A 137 0.65 -4.60 21.17
N ALA A 138 0.53 -5.59 22.04
CA ALA A 138 1.12 -5.55 23.37
C ALA A 138 2.65 -5.71 23.26
N VAL A 139 3.39 -4.61 23.36
CA VAL A 139 4.85 -4.63 23.24
C VAL A 139 5.48 -4.95 24.59
N SER A 140 6.04 -6.15 24.72
CA SER A 140 6.84 -6.58 25.89
C SER A 140 8.30 -6.89 25.56
N ALA A 141 8.65 -6.94 24.27
CA ALA A 141 9.98 -7.26 23.79
C ALA A 141 10.91 -6.02 23.73
N ALA A 142 12.21 -6.26 23.79
CA ALA A 142 13.22 -5.23 23.55
C ALA A 142 13.09 -4.65 22.14
N ARG A 143 13.47 -3.38 21.96
CA ARG A 143 13.45 -2.74 20.64
C ARG A 143 14.51 -3.37 19.73
N PRO A 144 14.15 -3.89 18.54
CA PRO A 144 15.12 -4.42 17.57
C PRO A 144 15.95 -3.29 16.95
N PHE A 145 17.14 -3.63 16.46
CA PHE A 145 17.95 -2.68 15.70
C PHE A 145 17.22 -2.33 14.40
N THR A 146 16.93 -1.05 14.19
CA THR A 146 16.02 -0.59 13.14
C THR A 146 16.77 0.27 12.13
N VAL A 147 16.77 -0.14 10.86
CA VAL A 147 17.38 0.61 9.75
C VAL A 147 16.30 1.09 8.79
N ALA A 148 16.27 2.38 8.50
CA ALA A 148 15.41 2.94 7.48
C ALA A 148 16.14 3.07 6.13
N VAL A 149 15.41 2.88 5.04
CA VAL A 149 15.85 3.11 3.67
C VAL A 149 14.94 4.16 3.06
N ALA A 150 15.46 5.35 2.85
CA ALA A 150 14.79 6.47 2.20
C ALA A 150 15.46 6.77 0.85
N GLY A 151 14.88 7.64 0.03
CA GLY A 151 15.50 7.98 -1.25
C GLY A 151 15.02 9.27 -1.87
N THR A 152 15.84 9.81 -2.77
CA THR A 152 15.63 11.12 -3.40
C THR A 152 14.39 11.16 -4.29
N ALA A 153 14.13 10.06 -5.02
CA ALA A 153 13.03 9.96 -5.98
C ALA A 153 12.38 8.57 -6.02
N MET A 154 11.23 8.46 -6.71
CA MET A 154 10.69 7.14 -7.08
C MET A 154 11.73 6.37 -7.91
N ASN A 155 11.79 5.05 -7.77
CA ASN A 155 12.76 4.19 -8.46
C ASN A 155 14.26 4.45 -8.14
N ALA A 156 14.59 5.22 -7.11
CA ALA A 156 15.98 5.44 -6.65
C ALA A 156 16.67 4.21 -6.01
N GLY A 157 16.11 3.00 -6.14
CA GLY A 157 16.70 1.77 -5.60
C GLY A 157 16.32 1.43 -4.15
N LYS A 158 15.39 2.15 -3.51
CA LYS A 158 14.96 1.91 -2.12
C LYS A 158 14.57 0.46 -1.83
N THR A 159 13.59 -0.08 -2.56
CA THR A 159 13.12 -1.46 -2.36
C THR A 159 14.23 -2.47 -2.57
N ALA A 160 15.09 -2.26 -3.58
CA ALA A 160 16.22 -3.14 -3.83
C ALA A 160 17.21 -3.11 -2.65
N THR A 161 17.59 -1.92 -2.18
CA THR A 161 18.45 -1.76 -1.01
C THR A 161 17.86 -2.43 0.23
N ALA A 162 16.56 -2.24 0.50
CA ALA A 162 15.88 -2.91 1.61
C ALA A 162 15.93 -4.44 1.48
N ALA A 163 15.62 -4.98 0.30
CA ALA A 163 15.64 -6.42 0.04
C ALA A 163 17.06 -7.02 0.20
N TYR A 164 18.10 -6.35 -0.28
CA TYR A 164 19.47 -6.84 -0.12
C TYR A 164 19.99 -6.70 1.31
N LEU A 165 19.57 -5.67 2.06
CA LEU A 165 19.86 -5.54 3.49
C LEU A 165 19.21 -6.68 4.28
N ILE A 166 17.94 -6.97 4.00
CA ILE A 166 17.22 -8.13 4.57
C ILE A 166 17.99 -9.42 4.26
N LYS A 167 18.33 -9.64 2.98
CA LYS A 167 19.02 -10.87 2.56
C LYS A 167 20.38 -11.04 3.24
N GLY A 168 21.10 -9.94 3.45
CA GLY A 168 22.35 -9.91 4.20
C GLY A 168 22.15 -10.32 5.66
N GLY A 169 21.17 -9.73 6.35
CA GLY A 169 20.83 -10.07 7.74
C GLY A 169 20.44 -11.54 7.90
N ILE A 170 19.60 -12.07 7.01
CA ILE A 170 19.23 -13.49 7.00
C ILE A 170 20.46 -14.39 6.80
N LYS A 171 21.38 -14.04 5.90
CA LYS A 171 22.64 -14.79 5.71
C LYS A 171 23.58 -14.72 6.90
N ALA A 172 23.48 -13.66 7.70
CA ALA A 172 24.21 -13.52 8.97
C ALA A 172 23.55 -14.27 10.13
N GLY A 173 22.44 -14.97 9.91
CA GLY A 173 21.71 -15.74 10.93
C GLY A 173 20.80 -14.89 11.81
N LEU A 174 20.52 -13.64 11.44
CA LEU A 174 19.61 -12.75 12.16
C LEU A 174 18.16 -13.00 11.75
N LYS A 175 17.23 -12.83 12.69
CA LYS A 175 15.79 -12.69 12.41
C LYS A 175 15.54 -11.27 11.95
N VAL A 176 15.02 -11.13 10.73
CA VAL A 176 14.76 -9.82 10.14
C VAL A 176 13.26 -9.68 9.88
N ALA A 177 12.66 -8.59 10.33
CA ALA A 177 11.35 -8.17 9.88
C ALA A 177 11.46 -6.91 9.01
N ALA A 178 10.43 -6.62 8.24
CA ALA A 178 10.42 -5.43 7.40
C ALA A 178 9.06 -4.75 7.35
N ALA A 179 9.07 -3.44 7.09
CA ALA A 179 7.84 -2.75 6.74
C ALA A 179 8.05 -1.64 5.71
N LYS A 180 7.01 -1.40 4.90
CA LYS A 180 6.91 -0.24 4.02
C LYS A 180 5.96 0.80 4.62
N LEU A 181 6.50 1.96 4.99
CA LEU A 181 5.73 2.97 5.75
C LEU A 181 4.90 3.91 4.88
N THR A 182 5.34 4.18 3.65
CA THR A 182 4.69 5.12 2.72
C THR A 182 4.52 4.50 1.34
N GLY A 183 3.76 5.16 0.47
CA GLY A 183 3.58 4.81 -0.95
C GLY A 183 2.13 4.45 -1.29
N THR A 184 1.96 3.74 -2.41
CA THR A 184 0.65 3.29 -2.90
C THR A 184 0.56 1.78 -2.91
N GLY A 185 -0.61 1.24 -2.53
CA GLY A 185 -0.84 -0.18 -2.36
C GLY A 185 -0.50 -1.00 -3.61
N ALA A 186 0.60 -1.75 -3.51
CA ALA A 186 1.10 -2.67 -4.51
C ALA A 186 1.98 -3.72 -3.81
N GLY A 187 1.77 -4.99 -4.12
CA GLY A 187 2.47 -6.09 -3.48
C GLY A 187 3.91 -6.29 -3.93
N GLY A 188 4.39 -5.57 -4.96
CA GLY A 188 5.74 -5.79 -5.50
C GLY A 188 6.85 -5.71 -4.44
N ASP A 189 6.84 -4.65 -3.65
CA ASP A 189 7.81 -4.42 -2.57
C ASP A 189 7.62 -5.43 -1.43
N TYR A 190 6.36 -5.65 -1.05
CA TYR A 190 5.96 -6.61 -0.02
C TYR A 190 6.48 -8.03 -0.30
N TRP A 191 6.21 -8.55 -1.51
CA TRP A 191 6.63 -9.89 -1.91
C TRP A 191 8.15 -10.00 -2.05
N LEU A 192 8.82 -8.95 -2.55
CA LEU A 192 10.28 -8.94 -2.65
C LEU A 192 10.96 -9.01 -1.27
N MET A 193 10.42 -8.32 -0.26
CA MET A 193 10.95 -8.41 1.11
C MET A 193 10.72 -9.80 1.72
N ILE A 194 9.60 -10.46 1.40
CA ILE A 194 9.36 -11.87 1.77
C ILE A 194 10.38 -12.79 1.09
N ASP A 195 10.59 -12.63 -0.21
CA ASP A 195 11.56 -13.43 -0.99
C ASP A 195 13.01 -13.24 -0.49
N ALA A 196 13.32 -12.04 0.03
CA ALA A 196 14.59 -11.76 0.69
C ALA A 196 14.75 -12.50 2.03
N GLY A 197 13.63 -12.90 2.65
CA GLY A 197 13.57 -13.72 3.86
C GLY A 197 13.06 -13.01 5.10
N ALA A 198 12.54 -11.78 4.99
CA ALA A 198 11.98 -11.08 6.14
C ALA A 198 10.67 -11.74 6.62
N HIS A 199 10.49 -11.80 7.95
CA HIS A 199 9.25 -12.24 8.57
C HIS A 199 9.09 -11.60 9.97
N PRO A 200 7.95 -10.92 10.25
CA PRO A 200 6.90 -10.52 9.30
C PRO A 200 7.35 -9.43 8.32
N VAL A 201 6.61 -9.31 7.22
CA VAL A 201 6.62 -8.15 6.34
C VAL A 201 5.27 -7.47 6.45
N LEU A 202 5.27 -6.15 6.66
CA LEU A 202 4.06 -5.34 6.76
C LEU A 202 4.13 -4.13 5.81
N ASP A 203 3.00 -3.52 5.49
CA ASP A 203 2.96 -2.20 4.85
C ASP A 203 1.79 -1.36 5.40
N PHE A 204 1.68 -0.09 4.97
CA PHE A 204 0.61 0.82 5.39
C PHE A 204 -0.82 0.29 5.16
N THR A 205 -1.03 -0.72 4.29
CA THR A 205 -2.32 -1.40 4.15
C THR A 205 -2.64 -2.28 5.36
N ASP A 206 -1.65 -2.81 6.07
CA ASP A 206 -1.88 -3.47 7.36
C ASP A 206 -2.32 -2.47 8.45
N ALA A 207 -2.04 -1.17 8.26
CA ALA A 207 -2.55 -0.08 9.08
C ALA A 207 -3.86 0.55 8.52
N GLY A 208 -4.49 -0.09 7.53
CA GLY A 208 -5.80 0.32 6.99
C GLY A 208 -5.77 1.40 5.90
N PHE A 209 -4.62 1.62 5.24
CA PHE A 209 -4.49 2.61 4.17
C PHE A 209 -4.27 1.96 2.80
N SER A 210 -4.96 2.45 1.76
CA SER A 210 -4.74 2.04 0.37
C SER A 210 -3.54 2.75 -0.28
N SER A 211 -3.20 3.93 0.25
CA SER A 211 -2.12 4.80 -0.17
C SER A 211 -1.83 5.80 0.95
N THR A 212 -0.61 6.32 1.01
CA THR A 212 -0.24 7.38 1.94
C THR A 212 -0.25 8.77 1.32
N SER A 213 -0.63 8.91 0.06
CA SER A 213 -0.76 10.22 -0.58
C SER A 213 -1.94 11.00 0.03
N LEU A 214 -1.74 12.30 0.29
CA LEU A 214 -2.71 13.26 0.83
C LEU A 214 -3.21 12.96 2.25
N ILE A 215 -2.50 12.13 3.01
CA ILE A 215 -2.83 11.88 4.43
C ILE A 215 -2.04 12.83 5.34
N SER A 216 -2.51 13.05 6.57
CA SER A 216 -1.84 13.95 7.51
C SER A 216 -0.56 13.34 8.08
N GLY A 217 0.37 14.20 8.56
CA GLY A 217 1.56 13.74 9.28
C GLY A 217 1.21 12.87 10.50
N GLU A 218 0.13 13.20 11.22
CA GLU A 218 -0.36 12.38 12.35
C GLU A 218 -0.77 10.98 11.92
N GLN A 219 -1.42 10.85 10.76
CA GLN A 219 -1.79 9.54 10.20
C GLN A 219 -0.56 8.74 9.79
N ILE A 220 0.47 9.39 9.23
CA ILE A 220 1.75 8.76 8.90
C ILE A 220 2.45 8.22 10.15
N ILE A 221 2.47 8.99 11.24
CA ILE A 221 3.01 8.54 12.52
C ILE A 221 2.19 7.38 13.09
N THR A 222 0.85 7.43 12.97
CA THR A 222 -0.03 6.33 13.39
C THR A 222 0.27 5.04 12.63
N ILE A 223 0.51 5.11 11.32
CA ILE A 223 0.97 3.97 10.50
C ILE A 223 2.27 3.42 11.07
N MET A 224 3.29 4.28 11.24
CA MET A 224 4.59 3.86 11.76
C MET A 224 4.47 3.17 13.13
N GLU A 225 3.74 3.76 14.07
CA GLU A 225 3.55 3.23 15.43
C GLU A 225 2.84 1.88 15.40
N THR A 226 1.78 1.75 14.60
CA THR A 226 1.02 0.50 14.42
C THR A 226 1.95 -0.59 13.91
N LEU A 227 2.63 -0.36 12.78
CA LEU A 227 3.50 -1.36 12.16
C LEU A 227 4.66 -1.72 13.09
N MET A 228 5.36 -0.72 13.65
CA MET A 228 6.50 -0.94 14.54
C MET A 228 6.11 -1.70 15.81
N GLY A 229 4.92 -1.48 16.36
CA GLY A 229 4.41 -2.25 17.49
C GLY A 229 4.36 -3.75 17.20
N HIS A 230 3.84 -4.12 16.02
CA HIS A 230 3.78 -5.52 15.56
C HIS A 230 5.16 -6.10 15.25
N LEU A 231 6.03 -5.34 14.57
CA LEU A 231 7.39 -5.81 14.28
C LEU A 231 8.18 -6.07 15.57
N ARG A 232 7.98 -5.26 16.61
CA ARG A 232 8.58 -5.47 17.93
C ARG A 232 8.04 -6.72 18.62
N ALA A 233 6.73 -6.92 18.58
CA ALA A 233 6.10 -8.09 19.18
C ALA A 233 6.58 -9.41 18.54
N ALA A 234 7.08 -9.37 17.29
CA ALA A 234 7.66 -10.53 16.62
C ALA A 234 9.04 -10.98 17.15
N ALA A 235 9.64 -10.25 18.11
CA ALA A 235 10.92 -10.60 18.74
C ALA A 235 12.05 -10.91 17.72
N VAL A 236 12.17 -10.05 16.72
CA VAL A 236 13.23 -10.09 15.70
C VAL A 236 14.48 -9.35 16.16
N ASP A 237 15.61 -9.60 15.51
CA ASP A 237 16.89 -8.95 15.81
C ASP A 237 17.00 -7.60 15.09
N VAL A 238 16.53 -7.56 13.84
CA VAL A 238 16.61 -6.38 12.96
C VAL A 238 15.27 -6.07 12.31
N VAL A 239 14.96 -4.78 12.20
CA VAL A 239 13.86 -4.26 11.39
C VAL A 239 14.42 -3.42 10.24
N VAL A 240 13.94 -3.68 9.02
CA VAL A 240 14.22 -2.86 7.84
C VAL A 240 12.97 -2.10 7.44
N LEU A 241 13.04 -0.77 7.46
CA LEU A 241 11.93 0.11 7.08
C LEU A 241 12.18 0.70 5.70
N GLU A 242 11.31 0.45 4.73
CA GLU A 242 11.28 1.19 3.48
C GLU A 242 10.39 2.42 3.61
N ILE A 243 10.93 3.59 3.26
CA ILE A 243 10.21 4.85 3.14
C ILE A 243 10.12 5.18 1.66
N ALA A 244 8.96 4.90 1.07
CA ALA A 244 8.71 5.11 -0.34
C ALA A 244 8.64 6.60 -0.71
N ASP A 245 8.44 6.83 -2.01
CA ASP A 245 8.39 8.16 -2.61
C ASP A 245 9.68 8.98 -2.37
N GLY A 246 9.70 10.24 -2.79
CA GLY A 246 10.87 11.11 -2.67
C GLY A 246 10.91 11.87 -1.35
N LEU A 247 12.10 12.26 -0.88
CA LEU A 247 12.29 13.03 0.36
C LEU A 247 11.46 14.32 0.46
N ILE A 248 11.12 14.93 -0.69
CA ILE A 248 10.41 16.21 -0.76
C ILE A 248 8.89 16.01 -0.67
N GLN A 249 8.39 14.78 -0.76
CA GLN A 249 6.97 14.49 -0.59
C GLN A 249 6.52 14.88 0.82
N PRO A 250 5.42 15.63 1.00
CA PRO A 250 5.00 16.15 2.30
C PRO A 250 4.93 15.07 3.39
N GLU A 251 4.43 13.90 3.06
CA GLU A 251 4.23 12.78 4.00
C GLU A 251 5.55 12.13 4.40
N THR A 252 6.47 11.98 3.45
CA THR A 252 7.83 11.48 3.72
C THR A 252 8.63 12.48 4.53
N ALA A 253 8.56 13.77 4.17
CA ALA A 253 9.22 14.84 4.92
C ALA A 253 8.68 14.93 6.36
N ALA A 254 7.37 14.84 6.54
CA ALA A 254 6.74 14.85 7.87
C ALA A 254 7.18 13.65 8.73
N LEU A 255 7.27 12.45 8.14
CA LEU A 255 7.78 11.26 8.82
C LEU A 255 9.24 11.45 9.26
N LEU A 256 10.11 11.85 8.33
CA LEU A 256 11.55 11.97 8.60
C LEU A 256 11.88 13.10 9.59
N ALA A 257 11.07 14.16 9.64
CA ALA A 257 11.23 15.25 10.58
C ALA A 257 10.63 14.95 11.98
N SER A 258 9.92 13.83 12.14
CA SER A 258 9.24 13.49 13.38
C SER A 258 10.23 13.03 14.48
N PRO A 259 10.10 13.56 15.72
CA PRO A 259 10.82 13.04 16.87
C PRO A 259 10.52 11.56 17.14
N GLN A 260 9.28 11.12 16.89
CA GLN A 260 8.89 9.72 17.02
C GLN A 260 9.66 8.85 16.04
N PHE A 261 9.84 9.26 14.79
CA PHE A 261 10.65 8.51 13.83
C PHE A 261 12.11 8.42 14.30
N ALA A 262 12.71 9.57 14.66
CA ALA A 262 14.09 9.64 15.12
C ALA A 262 14.35 8.79 16.38
N ALA A 263 13.39 8.68 17.30
CA ALA A 263 13.51 7.86 18.51
C ALA A 263 13.43 6.35 18.24
N ASN A 264 12.93 5.93 17.08
CA ASN A 264 12.64 4.53 16.78
C ASN A 264 13.59 3.91 15.73
N VAL A 265 14.43 4.71 15.06
CA VAL A 265 15.35 4.29 13.99
C VAL A 265 16.82 4.50 14.41
N ASP A 266 17.64 3.47 14.26
CA ASP A 266 19.07 3.48 14.67
C ASP A 266 20.02 3.91 13.55
N GLY A 267 19.62 3.69 12.30
CA GLY A 267 20.41 4.01 11.13
C GLY A 267 19.55 4.26 9.90
N MET A 268 20.07 5.03 8.96
CA MET A 268 19.38 5.31 7.70
C MET A 268 20.32 5.13 6.52
N ILE A 269 19.82 4.49 5.47
CA ILE A 269 20.46 4.39 4.16
C ILE A 269 19.69 5.29 3.21
N LEU A 270 20.41 6.20 2.55
CA LEU A 270 19.86 7.01 1.47
C LEU A 270 20.14 6.31 0.13
N ALA A 271 19.07 5.84 -0.52
CA ALA A 271 19.12 5.31 -1.87
C ALA A 271 18.86 6.44 -2.86
N ALA A 272 19.83 6.69 -3.71
CA ALA A 272 19.84 7.84 -4.57
C ALA A 272 20.44 7.40 -5.92
N GLY A 273 19.84 7.87 -7.02
CA GLY A 273 20.23 7.53 -8.39
C GLY A 273 20.23 8.74 -9.31
N ASP A 274 20.29 9.94 -8.74
CA ASP A 274 20.22 11.23 -9.43
C ASP A 274 21.35 12.17 -8.96
N ALA A 275 21.32 13.43 -9.37
CA ALA A 275 22.40 14.38 -9.03
C ALA A 275 22.46 14.72 -7.53
N LEU A 276 21.40 14.46 -6.75
CA LEU A 276 21.38 14.64 -5.30
C LEU A 276 22.04 13.47 -4.55
N GLY A 277 22.32 12.36 -5.25
CA GLY A 277 23.00 11.15 -4.77
C GLY A 277 22.65 9.94 -5.61
#